data_AF-A0AAD8E1B7-F1
#
_entry.id   AF-A0AAD8E1B7-F1
#
_cell.length_a   1.000
_cell.length_b   1.000
_cell.length_c   1.000
_cell.angle_alpha   90.00
_cell.angle_beta   90.00
_cell.angle_gamma   90.00
#
_symmetry.space_group_name_H-M   'P 1'
#
loop_
_entity.id
_entity.type
_entity.pdbx_description
1 polymer ?
#
loop_
_entity_poly.entity_id
_entity_poly.type
_entity_poly.pdbx_seq_one_letter_code
_entity_poly.pdbx_strand_id
1 'polypeptide(L)'
;MDIFVTLSTVDDSLYFMCNIEDFKFLADMIQHVPLPLRARYVFCCAPINRKLPFVCTMFLKFARQYSKNEALTLDWLCRNIGWPFAPPKTILDLVHLEAVFDVLDLYLWLSYRFMDLFPATSLVRDMQSELDSMIQQGVFQLTRLLKNSETGVSSGAAAGIDEDEFTITRQRQSYLRGNKDSEYSQVGRGRLTERLLAQGLLTPNMLQELRREWTQDDQDPSEPQPPTSRPKKTRVKRKPKCKFIFYIHETTDLRTISDCRIEGRWTCRADNLKQRKNQGMRTAQ
;
A
#
# COMPACT_ATOMS: atom_id res chain seq x y z
N MET A 1 1.65 -26.01 -10.35
CA MET A 1 0.92 -25.85 -9.08
C MET A 1 -0.47 -26.45 -9.15
N ASP A 2 -1.24 -26.23 -10.22
CA ASP A 2 -2.60 -26.79 -10.35
C ASP A 2 -2.66 -28.30 -10.17
N ILE A 3 -1.75 -29.04 -10.80
CA ILE A 3 -1.63 -30.50 -10.61
C ILE A 3 -1.43 -30.86 -9.13
N PHE A 4 -0.58 -30.12 -8.41
CA PHE A 4 -0.31 -30.39 -6.99
C PHE A 4 -1.55 -30.19 -6.13
N VAL A 5 -2.27 -29.07 -6.32
CA VAL A 5 -3.49 -28.76 -5.56
C VAL A 5 -4.58 -29.80 -5.82
N THR A 6 -4.74 -30.25 -7.07
CA THR A 6 -5.73 -31.27 -7.42
C THR A 6 -5.40 -32.64 -6.84
N LEU A 7 -4.12 -32.99 -6.73
CA LEU A 7 -3.70 -34.30 -6.22
C LEU A 7 -3.55 -34.34 -4.69
N SER A 8 -3.38 -33.19 -4.04
CA SER A 8 -3.23 -33.12 -2.59
C SER A 8 -4.56 -33.33 -1.88
N THR A 9 -4.55 -34.20 -0.87
CA THR A 9 -5.69 -34.43 0.03
C THR A 9 -5.38 -33.83 1.40
N VAL A 10 -6.35 -33.13 1.98
CA VAL A 10 -6.30 -32.60 3.35
C VAL A 10 -7.59 -32.95 4.07
N ASP A 11 -7.57 -32.97 5.40
CA ASP A 11 -8.81 -33.13 6.18
C ASP A 11 -9.62 -31.83 6.12
N ASP A 12 -10.67 -31.83 5.29
CA ASP A 12 -11.55 -30.69 5.02
C ASP A 12 -12.22 -30.10 6.29
N SER A 13 -12.23 -30.83 7.40
CA SER A 13 -12.81 -30.35 8.66
C SER A 13 -11.86 -29.47 9.48
N LEU A 14 -10.55 -29.60 9.27
CA LEU A 14 -9.51 -28.95 10.07
C LEU A 14 -8.55 -28.09 9.24
N TYR A 15 -8.34 -28.44 7.98
CA TYR A 15 -7.36 -27.82 7.10
C TYR A 15 -7.99 -27.43 5.76
N PHE A 16 -7.47 -26.36 5.17
CA PHE A 16 -7.82 -25.93 3.83
C PHE A 16 -6.55 -25.48 3.10
N MET A 17 -6.54 -25.63 1.77
CA MET A 17 -5.43 -25.13 0.96
C MET A 17 -5.47 -23.61 0.90
N CYS A 18 -4.32 -22.98 1.15
CA CYS A 18 -4.18 -21.53 1.02
C CYS A 18 -4.39 -21.09 -0.44
N ASN A 19 -4.79 -19.82 -0.62
CA ASN A 19 -4.90 -19.23 -1.95
C ASN A 19 -3.51 -19.18 -2.62
N ILE A 20 -3.43 -19.73 -3.84
CA ILE A 20 -2.20 -19.76 -4.65
C ILE A 20 -2.27 -18.83 -5.88
N GLU A 21 -3.31 -18.01 -6.03
CA GLU A 21 -3.49 -17.14 -7.19
C GLU A 21 -2.33 -16.16 -7.40
N ASP A 22 -1.84 -15.53 -6.33
CA ASP A 22 -0.72 -14.59 -6.42
C ASP A 22 0.57 -15.30 -6.85
N PHE A 23 0.78 -16.52 -6.32
CA PHE A 23 1.89 -17.37 -6.73
C PHE A 23 1.82 -17.71 -8.22
N LYS A 24 0.63 -18.10 -8.72
CA LYS A 24 0.42 -18.41 -10.15
C LYS A 24 0.65 -17.18 -11.02
N PHE A 25 0.12 -16.03 -10.63
CA PHE A 25 0.29 -14.77 -11.36
C PHE A 25 1.77 -14.41 -11.50
N LEU A 26 2.56 -14.49 -10.42
CA LEU A 26 3.99 -14.22 -10.47
C LEU A 26 4.73 -15.27 -11.32
N ALA A 27 4.35 -16.54 -11.23
CA ALA A 27 4.94 -17.61 -12.03
C ALA A 27 4.73 -17.39 -13.53
N ASP A 28 3.52 -17.01 -13.94
CA ASP A 28 3.17 -16.69 -15.32
C ASP A 28 3.95 -15.47 -15.83
N MET A 29 4.18 -14.49 -14.96
CA MET A 29 4.94 -13.27 -15.29
C MET A 29 6.42 -13.53 -15.58
N ILE A 30 7.05 -14.52 -14.93
CA ILE A 30 8.48 -14.83 -15.10
C ILE A 30 8.72 -16.13 -15.88
N GLN A 31 7.70 -16.70 -16.51
CA GLN A 31 7.80 -17.98 -17.22
C GLN A 31 8.89 -17.97 -18.30
N HIS A 32 9.07 -16.83 -18.99
CA HIS A 32 10.06 -16.64 -20.05
C HIS A 32 11.47 -16.33 -19.54
N VAL A 33 11.66 -16.16 -18.23
CA VAL A 33 12.98 -15.89 -17.63
C VAL A 33 13.63 -17.23 -17.25
N PRO A 34 14.88 -17.51 -17.68
CA PRO A 34 15.56 -18.76 -17.38
C PRO A 34 16.05 -18.77 -15.93
N LEU A 35 15.21 -19.26 -15.02
CA LEU A 35 15.52 -19.39 -13.60
C LEU A 35 15.50 -20.86 -13.18
N PRO A 36 16.43 -21.30 -12.31
CA PRO A 36 16.36 -22.62 -11.71
C PRO A 36 15.08 -22.73 -10.85
N LEU A 37 14.50 -23.93 -10.78
CA LEU A 37 13.19 -24.16 -10.15
C LEU A 37 13.12 -23.62 -8.72
N ARG A 38 14.19 -23.80 -7.92
CA ARG A 38 14.29 -23.29 -6.56
C ARG A 38 14.21 -21.76 -6.50
N ALA A 39 14.97 -21.06 -7.36
CA ALA A 39 14.92 -19.61 -7.40
C ALA A 39 13.55 -19.12 -7.86
N ARG A 40 13.00 -19.73 -8.91
CA ARG A 40 11.65 -19.41 -9.42
C ARG A 40 10.60 -19.52 -8.34
N TYR A 41 10.61 -20.62 -7.57
CA TYR A 41 9.70 -20.80 -6.44
C TYR A 41 9.83 -19.67 -5.42
N VAL A 42 11.06 -19.32 -5.03
CA VAL A 42 11.31 -18.22 -4.09
C VAL A 42 10.81 -16.89 -4.63
N PHE A 43 11.07 -16.55 -5.89
CA PHE A 43 10.54 -15.33 -6.50
C PHE A 43 8.99 -15.29 -6.48
N CYS A 44 8.33 -16.41 -6.73
CA CYS A 44 6.87 -16.50 -6.71
C CYS A 44 6.26 -16.44 -5.30
N CYS A 45 7.07 -16.62 -4.25
CA CYS A 45 6.66 -16.43 -2.86
C CYS A 45 6.82 -14.99 -2.38
N ALA A 46 7.33 -14.08 -3.20
CA ALA A 46 7.55 -12.69 -2.80
C ALA A 46 6.21 -11.98 -2.54
N PRO A 47 6.08 -11.21 -1.43
CA PRO A 47 4.85 -10.51 -1.09
C PRO A 47 4.71 -9.26 -1.97
N ILE A 48 4.04 -9.40 -3.12
CA ILE A 48 3.92 -8.35 -4.13
C ILE A 48 2.45 -7.96 -4.31
N ASN A 49 2.17 -6.67 -4.34
CA ASN A 49 0.86 -6.17 -4.73
C ASN A 49 0.69 -6.20 -6.26
N ARG A 50 0.05 -7.25 -6.79
CA ARG A 50 -0.20 -7.42 -8.23
C ARG A 50 -1.02 -6.31 -8.89
N LYS A 51 -1.70 -5.47 -8.11
CA LYS A 51 -2.50 -4.34 -8.62
C LYS A 51 -1.64 -3.16 -9.05
N LEU A 52 -0.38 -3.09 -8.61
CA LEU A 52 0.55 -2.01 -8.93
C LEU A 52 1.46 -2.43 -10.10
N PRO A 53 1.23 -1.93 -11.34
CA PRO A 53 1.98 -2.37 -12.52
C PRO A 53 3.48 -2.04 -12.43
N PHE A 54 3.81 -0.96 -11.73
CA PHE A 54 5.20 -0.57 -11.48
C PHE A 54 5.97 -1.62 -10.67
N VAL A 55 5.37 -2.15 -9.59
CA VAL A 55 5.97 -3.19 -8.76
C VAL A 55 6.16 -4.48 -9.55
N CYS A 56 5.16 -4.87 -10.34
CA CYS A 56 5.25 -6.02 -11.25
C CYS A 56 6.39 -5.87 -12.28
N THR A 57 6.55 -4.67 -12.83
CA THR A 57 7.64 -4.37 -13.78
C THR A 57 9.00 -4.49 -13.12
N MET A 58 9.15 -3.95 -11.90
CA MET A 58 10.40 -4.05 -11.14
C MET A 58 10.71 -5.48 -10.71
N PHE A 59 9.70 -6.26 -10.30
CA PHE A 59 9.85 -7.69 -10.03
C PHE A 59 10.40 -8.45 -11.24
N LEU A 60 9.86 -8.21 -12.44
CA LEU A 60 10.36 -8.83 -13.66
C LEU A 60 11.81 -8.41 -13.96
N LYS A 61 12.16 -7.14 -13.73
CA LYS A 61 13.55 -6.67 -13.89
C LYS A 61 14.49 -7.35 -12.90
N PHE A 62 14.08 -7.54 -11.64
CA PHE A 62 14.86 -8.26 -10.64
C PHE A 62 15.10 -9.72 -11.05
N ALA A 63 14.05 -10.42 -11.50
CA ALA A 63 14.16 -11.79 -12.00
C ALA A 63 15.12 -11.88 -13.19
N ARG A 64 15.09 -10.91 -14.12
CA ARG A 64 16.01 -10.85 -15.26
C ARG A 64 17.46 -10.61 -14.83
N GLN A 65 17.72 -9.68 -13.92
CA GLN A 65 19.08 -9.46 -13.39
C GLN A 65 19.62 -10.71 -12.69
N TYR A 66 18.78 -11.36 -11.88
CA TYR A 66 19.13 -12.65 -11.26
C TYR A 66 19.51 -13.69 -12.31
N SER A 67 18.74 -13.83 -13.39
CA SER A 67 19.00 -14.83 -14.44
C SER A 67 20.33 -14.61 -15.18
N LYS A 68 20.82 -13.37 -15.22
CA LYS A 68 22.13 -13.01 -15.78
C LYS A 68 23.27 -13.17 -14.78
N ASN A 69 22.96 -13.52 -13.53
CA ASN A 69 23.92 -13.57 -12.43
C ASN A 69 24.64 -12.22 -12.21
N GLU A 70 23.92 -11.11 -12.40
CA GLU A 70 24.41 -9.75 -12.17
C GLU A 70 23.88 -9.22 -10.84
N ALA A 71 24.79 -8.72 -10.00
CA ALA A 71 24.40 -8.12 -8.72
C ALA A 71 23.56 -6.85 -8.94
N LEU A 72 22.45 -6.75 -8.19
CA LEU A 72 21.59 -5.59 -8.15
C LEU A 72 22.17 -4.55 -7.19
N THR A 73 23.06 -3.72 -7.71
CA THR A 73 23.68 -2.62 -6.98
C THR A 73 22.68 -1.50 -6.67
N LEU A 74 23.01 -0.66 -5.68
CA LEU A 74 22.20 0.50 -5.34
C LEU A 74 22.06 1.45 -6.54
N ASP A 75 23.14 1.71 -7.28
CA ASP A 75 23.11 2.56 -8.47
C ASP A 75 22.13 2.04 -9.54
N TRP A 76 22.13 0.73 -9.79
CA TRP A 76 21.16 0.12 -10.70
C TRP A 76 19.73 0.33 -10.19
N LEU A 77 19.51 0.14 -8.90
CA LEU A 77 18.18 0.33 -8.28
C LEU A 77 17.72 1.79 -8.42
N CYS A 78 18.56 2.75 -8.03
CA CYS A 78 18.31 4.19 -8.14
C CYS A 78 17.92 4.62 -9.55
N ARG A 79 18.65 4.15 -10.58
CA ARG A 79 18.34 4.41 -11.99
C ARG A 79 16.98 3.85 -12.43
N ASN A 80 16.57 2.72 -11.87
CA ASN A 80 15.32 2.06 -12.25
C ASN A 80 14.09 2.61 -11.52
N ILE A 81 14.25 3.08 -10.27
CA ILE A 81 13.16 3.67 -9.49
C ILE A 81 13.03 5.18 -9.71
N GLY A 82 14.04 5.83 -10.29
CA GLY A 82 14.04 7.28 -10.55
C GLY A 82 14.49 8.12 -9.36
N TRP A 83 15.48 7.65 -8.60
CA TRP A 83 16.10 8.42 -7.51
C TRP A 83 16.95 9.57 -8.06
N PRO A 84 16.96 10.78 -7.46
CA PRO A 84 16.25 11.21 -6.25
C PRO A 84 14.78 11.63 -6.48
N PHE A 85 13.93 11.46 -5.46
CA PHE A 85 12.51 11.78 -5.56
C PHE A 85 12.22 13.25 -5.28
N ALA A 86 11.26 13.80 -6.03
CA ALA A 86 10.69 15.10 -5.74
C ALA A 86 9.61 14.98 -4.64
N PRO A 87 9.44 16.01 -3.78
CA PRO A 87 8.37 16.02 -2.79
C PRO A 87 6.99 15.89 -3.47
N PRO A 88 6.10 15.03 -2.95
CA PRO A 88 4.80 14.78 -3.57
C PRO A 88 3.92 16.03 -3.48
N LYS A 89 3.40 16.48 -4.61
CA LYS A 89 2.46 17.62 -4.68
C LYS A 89 1.03 17.16 -4.87
N THR A 90 0.86 15.96 -5.41
CA THR A 90 -0.44 15.35 -5.72
C THR A 90 -0.61 13.99 -5.05
N ILE A 91 -1.86 13.52 -4.97
CA ILE A 91 -2.17 12.17 -4.48
C ILE A 91 -1.53 11.11 -5.41
N LEU A 92 -1.45 11.38 -6.72
CA LEU A 92 -0.85 10.46 -7.67
C LEU A 92 0.65 10.27 -7.38
N ASP A 93 1.36 11.34 -7.04
CA ASP A 93 2.78 11.26 -6.65
C ASP A 93 2.94 10.42 -5.38
N LEU A 94 2.03 10.58 -4.42
CA LEU A 94 2.07 9.80 -3.18
C LEU A 94 1.85 8.30 -3.42
N VAL A 95 0.89 7.94 -4.29
CA VAL A 95 0.67 6.55 -4.72
C VAL A 95 1.89 5.98 -5.45
N HIS A 96 2.57 6.79 -6.25
CA HIS A 96 3.82 6.37 -6.89
C HIS A 96 4.93 6.13 -5.86
N LEU A 97 5.11 7.03 -4.89
CA LEU A 97 6.11 6.86 -3.82
C LEU A 97 5.82 5.61 -2.96
N GLU A 98 4.56 5.31 -2.67
CA GLU A 98 4.16 4.06 -2.02
C GLU A 98 4.52 2.84 -2.86
N ALA A 99 4.27 2.87 -4.18
CA ALA A 99 4.65 1.78 -5.08
C ALA A 99 6.18 1.59 -5.13
N VAL A 100 6.95 2.68 -5.08
CA VAL A 100 8.41 2.61 -4.96
C VAL A 100 8.82 1.98 -3.63
N PHE A 101 8.17 2.35 -2.54
CA PHE A 101 8.42 1.76 -1.22
C PHE A 101 8.21 0.24 -1.24
N ASP A 102 7.13 -0.24 -1.85
CA ASP A 102 6.88 -1.68 -2.05
C ASP A 102 8.00 -2.36 -2.88
N VAL A 103 8.61 -1.66 -3.84
CA VAL A 103 9.78 -2.18 -4.60
C VAL A 103 11.02 -2.29 -3.71
N LEU A 104 11.24 -1.34 -2.81
CA LEU A 104 12.35 -1.41 -1.84
C LEU A 104 12.14 -2.58 -0.86
N ASP A 105 10.91 -2.77 -0.37
CA ASP A 105 10.54 -3.93 0.45
C ASP A 105 10.80 -5.24 -0.29
N LEU A 106 10.43 -5.31 -1.59
CA LEU A 106 10.70 -6.47 -2.43
C LEU A 106 12.22 -6.74 -2.57
N TYR A 107 13.03 -5.70 -2.79
CA TYR A 107 14.48 -5.83 -2.83
C TYR A 107 15.02 -6.41 -1.52
N LEU A 108 14.59 -5.87 -0.37
CA LEU A 108 15.02 -6.33 0.94
C LEU A 108 14.59 -7.79 1.18
N TRP A 109 13.36 -8.14 0.81
CA TRP A 109 12.84 -9.51 0.93
C TRP A 109 13.70 -10.52 0.16
N LEU A 110 14.11 -10.17 -1.06
CA LEU A 110 15.00 -10.99 -1.90
C LEU A 110 16.43 -11.02 -1.36
N SER A 111 16.91 -9.94 -0.74
CA SER A 111 18.26 -9.87 -0.16
C SER A 111 18.52 -10.91 0.93
N TYR A 112 17.50 -11.26 1.72
CA TYR A 112 17.60 -12.32 2.71
C TYR A 112 17.75 -13.73 2.12
N ARG A 113 17.41 -13.93 0.84
CA ARG A 113 17.46 -15.23 0.15
C ARG A 113 18.61 -15.33 -0.84
N PHE A 114 19.02 -14.20 -1.42
CA PHE A 114 20.01 -14.11 -2.49
C PHE A 114 21.04 -13.03 -2.15
N MET A 115 21.74 -13.19 -1.03
CA MET A 115 22.67 -12.19 -0.48
C MET A 115 23.75 -11.75 -1.47
N ASP A 116 24.26 -12.68 -2.29
CA ASP A 116 25.32 -12.39 -3.27
C ASP A 116 24.86 -11.47 -4.41
N LEU A 117 23.57 -11.57 -4.78
CA LEU A 117 22.99 -10.79 -5.88
C LEU A 117 22.30 -9.51 -5.40
N PHE A 118 22.02 -9.39 -4.09
CA PHE A 118 21.35 -8.23 -3.49
C PHE A 118 22.19 -7.68 -2.33
N PRO A 119 23.39 -7.13 -2.60
CA PRO A 119 24.34 -6.77 -1.55
C PRO A 119 24.00 -5.45 -0.81
N ALA A 120 23.14 -4.59 -1.37
CA ALA A 120 22.95 -3.22 -0.88
C ALA A 120 21.89 -3.09 0.23
N THR A 121 21.71 -4.11 1.08
CA THR A 121 20.63 -4.16 2.08
C THR A 121 20.62 -2.96 3.03
N SER A 122 21.77 -2.53 3.57
CA SER A 122 21.84 -1.39 4.49
C SER A 122 21.44 -0.08 3.81
N LEU A 123 22.04 0.21 2.66
CA LEU A 123 21.78 1.44 1.91
C LEU A 123 20.31 1.52 1.44
N VAL A 124 19.71 0.39 1.06
CA VAL A 124 18.29 0.33 0.70
C VAL A 124 17.38 0.59 1.90
N ARG A 125 17.77 0.18 3.12
CA ARG A 125 17.04 0.53 4.35
C ARG A 125 17.11 2.01 4.66
N ASP A 126 18.27 2.63 4.49
CA ASP A 126 18.43 4.06 4.69
C ASP A 126 17.56 4.84 3.69
N MET A 127 17.60 4.44 2.41
CA MET A 127 16.74 5.00 1.36
C MET A 127 15.25 4.79 1.64
N GLN A 128 14.87 3.64 2.20
CA GLN A 128 13.50 3.35 2.61
C GLN A 128 13.04 4.28 3.74
N SER A 129 13.91 4.56 4.72
CA SER A 129 13.61 5.49 5.82
C SER A 129 13.46 6.93 5.34
N GLU A 130 14.26 7.36 4.37
CA GLU A 130 14.14 8.68 3.75
C GLU A 130 12.83 8.81 2.96
N LEU A 131 12.49 7.76 2.19
CA LEU A 131 11.25 7.70 1.44
C LEU A 131 10.01 7.70 2.36
N ASP A 132 10.03 6.95 3.46
CA ASP A 132 8.94 6.93 4.45
C ASP A 132 8.70 8.33 5.05
N SER A 133 9.79 9.03 5.38
CA SER A 133 9.73 10.41 5.88
C SER A 133 9.09 11.36 4.85
N MET A 134 9.43 11.19 3.57
CA MET A 134 8.86 11.99 2.49
C MET A 134 7.36 11.70 2.28
N ILE A 135 6.97 10.42 2.34
CA ILE A 135 5.56 10.00 2.25
C ILE A 135 4.77 10.58 3.44
N GLN A 136 5.30 10.48 4.66
CA GLN A 136 4.66 11.01 5.86
C GLN A 136 4.42 12.53 5.76
N GLN A 137 5.42 13.28 5.31
CA GLN A 137 5.29 14.71 5.08
C GLN A 137 4.26 15.02 3.98
N GLY A 138 4.27 14.26 2.88
CA GLY A 138 3.31 14.36 1.80
C GLY A 138 1.86 14.14 2.24
N VAL A 139 1.60 13.08 3.01
CA VAL A 139 0.29 12.79 3.61
C VAL A 139 -0.18 13.95 4.49
N PHE A 140 0.71 14.48 5.34
CA PHE A 140 0.37 15.59 6.24
C PHE A 140 0.01 16.86 5.46
N GLN A 141 0.80 17.22 4.45
CA GLN A 141 0.56 18.38 3.60
C GLN A 141 -0.74 18.25 2.81
N LEU A 142 -0.98 17.11 2.17
CA LEU A 142 -2.22 16.86 1.42
C LEU A 142 -3.46 16.91 2.33
N THR A 143 -3.39 16.28 3.50
CA THR A 143 -4.50 16.31 4.47
C THR A 143 -4.79 17.74 4.95
N ARG A 144 -3.75 18.55 5.17
CA ARG A 144 -3.89 19.96 5.56
C ARG A 144 -4.55 20.79 4.45
N LEU A 145 -4.14 20.59 3.19
CA LEU A 145 -4.72 21.28 2.05
C LEU A 145 -6.20 20.92 1.87
N LEU A 146 -6.57 19.65 2.02
CA LEU A 146 -7.95 19.20 1.95
C LEU A 146 -8.82 19.83 3.05
N LYS A 147 -8.38 19.79 4.31
CA LYS A 147 -9.10 20.43 5.43
C LYS A 147 -9.31 21.93 5.21
N ASN A 148 -8.28 22.64 4.76
CA ASN A 148 -8.36 24.08 4.49
C ASN A 148 -9.33 24.41 3.35
N SER A 149 -9.40 23.54 2.33
CA SER A 149 -10.33 23.70 1.20
C SER A 149 -11.80 23.48 1.59
N GLU A 150 -12.07 22.62 2.58
CA GLU A 150 -13.41 22.38 3.12
C GLU A 150 -13.87 23.52 4.05
N THR A 151 -12.94 24.15 4.78
CA THR A 151 -13.23 25.29 5.67
C THR A 151 -13.26 26.65 4.97
N GLY A 152 -12.99 26.71 3.66
CA GLY A 152 -12.67 27.92 2.91
C GLY A 152 -13.77 28.51 2.01
N VAL A 153 -15.05 28.13 2.16
CA VAL A 153 -16.16 28.81 1.45
C VAL A 153 -16.85 29.80 2.37
N SER A 154 -16.11 30.80 2.83
CA SER A 154 -16.64 32.12 3.21
C SER A 154 -15.50 33.11 3.31
N SER A 155 -14.98 33.54 2.16
CA SER A 155 -14.30 34.82 1.96
C SER A 155 -14.03 34.96 0.46
N GLY A 156 -14.78 35.84 -0.19
CA GLY A 156 -14.52 36.23 -1.57
C GLY A 156 -13.13 36.87 -1.73
N ALA A 157 -12.67 36.91 -2.98
CA ALA A 157 -11.39 37.42 -3.48
C ALA A 157 -10.26 36.39 -3.63
N ALA A 158 -10.32 35.66 -4.75
CA ALA A 158 -9.12 35.35 -5.55
C ALA A 158 -9.51 35.35 -7.03
N ALA A 159 -9.82 36.55 -7.53
CA ALA A 159 -9.65 36.85 -8.94
C ALA A 159 -8.13 36.89 -9.22
N GLY A 160 -7.67 36.18 -10.25
CA GLY A 160 -6.30 36.29 -10.75
C GLY A 160 -5.47 35.01 -10.71
N ILE A 161 -5.88 33.98 -11.46
CA ILE A 161 -4.92 33.05 -12.06
C ILE A 161 -5.31 32.95 -13.54
N ASP A 162 -4.40 33.39 -14.42
CA ASP A 162 -4.54 33.40 -15.88
C ASP A 162 -5.09 32.08 -16.41
N GLU A 163 -6.26 32.14 -17.02
CA GLU A 163 -6.92 30.98 -17.66
C GLU A 163 -6.26 30.59 -19.01
N ASP A 164 -5.22 31.31 -19.45
CA ASP A 164 -4.61 31.15 -20.78
C ASP A 164 -3.54 30.04 -20.88
N GLU A 165 -2.88 29.66 -19.78
CA GLU A 165 -1.81 28.63 -19.80
C GLU A 165 -2.37 27.20 -19.92
N PHE A 166 -3.56 26.95 -19.36
CA PHE A 166 -4.19 25.63 -19.32
C PHE A 166 -4.87 25.24 -20.63
N THR A 167 -5.31 26.22 -21.42
CA THR A 167 -5.99 25.99 -22.71
C THR A 167 -5.00 25.58 -23.82
N ILE A 168 -3.80 26.17 -23.81
CA ILE A 168 -2.74 25.89 -24.81
C ILE A 168 -2.21 24.46 -24.71
N THR A 169 -2.02 23.93 -23.49
CA THR A 169 -1.49 22.56 -23.29
C THR A 169 -2.50 21.49 -23.72
N ARG A 170 -3.80 21.75 -23.52
CA ARG A 170 -4.88 20.82 -23.91
C ARG A 170 -5.09 20.78 -25.42
N GLN A 171 -4.93 21.92 -26.09
CA GLN A 171 -4.95 21.99 -27.55
C GLN A 171 -3.80 21.17 -28.17
N ARG A 172 -2.58 21.25 -27.61
CA ARG A 172 -1.39 20.54 -28.12
C ARG A 172 -1.49 19.01 -28.13
N GLN A 173 -2.29 18.43 -27.23
CA GLN A 173 -2.53 16.99 -27.19
C GLN A 173 -3.64 16.51 -28.15
N SER A 174 -4.48 17.43 -28.65
CA SER A 174 -5.60 17.11 -29.56
C SER A 174 -5.15 16.77 -30.97
N TYR A 175 -3.96 17.23 -31.40
CA TYR A 175 -3.49 17.04 -32.78
C TYR A 175 -2.88 15.65 -33.04
N LEU A 176 -2.67 14.83 -32.00
CA LEU A 176 -2.05 13.50 -32.09
C LEU A 176 -3.05 12.34 -31.88
N ARG A 177 -4.34 12.62 -31.71
CA ARG A 177 -5.37 11.59 -31.46
C ARG A 177 -6.50 11.70 -32.48
N GLY A 178 -6.25 11.10 -33.65
CA GLY A 178 -7.23 10.98 -34.72
C GLY A 178 -8.45 10.13 -34.32
N ASN A 179 -9.60 10.75 -34.52
CA ASN A 179 -10.84 10.20 -35.09
C ASN A 179 -11.46 8.93 -34.48
N LYS A 180 -12.38 9.12 -33.55
CA LYS A 180 -13.64 8.34 -33.43
C LYS A 180 -14.61 9.12 -32.54
N ASP A 181 -15.65 9.66 -33.15
CA ASP A 181 -16.78 10.29 -32.47
C ASP A 181 -17.55 9.29 -31.60
N SER A 182 -17.96 9.73 -30.41
CA SER A 182 -19.31 9.47 -29.88
C SER A 182 -19.57 10.38 -28.68
N GLU A 183 -20.57 11.24 -28.87
CA GLU A 183 -21.39 12.00 -27.92
C GLU A 183 -21.14 11.76 -26.43
N TYR A 184 -20.71 12.81 -25.72
CA TYR A 184 -21.48 13.46 -24.64
C TYR A 184 -20.81 14.79 -24.31
N SER A 185 -21.45 15.87 -24.74
CA SER A 185 -21.10 17.25 -24.41
C SER A 185 -21.37 17.55 -22.93
N GLN A 186 -20.47 18.37 -22.35
CA GLN A 186 -20.71 19.28 -21.24
C GLN A 186 -21.31 18.69 -19.94
N VAL A 187 -20.46 18.13 -19.08
CA VAL A 187 -20.78 18.07 -17.64
C VAL A 187 -20.33 19.39 -16.99
N GLY A 188 -21.31 20.23 -16.71
CA GLY A 188 -21.15 21.54 -16.09
C GLY A 188 -20.42 21.52 -14.73
N ARG A 189 -19.98 22.72 -14.34
CA ARG A 189 -19.43 23.05 -13.02
C ARG A 189 -20.55 22.99 -11.96
N GLY A 190 -20.92 21.79 -11.51
CA GLY A 190 -21.87 21.53 -10.42
C GLY A 190 -21.20 21.01 -9.13
N ARG A 191 -21.92 21.05 -8.00
CA ARG A 191 -21.43 20.60 -6.68
C ARG A 191 -21.03 19.13 -6.74
N LEU A 192 -19.94 18.76 -6.05
CA LEU A 192 -19.31 17.43 -6.12
C LEU A 192 -20.30 16.26 -5.92
N THR A 193 -21.27 16.42 -5.02
CA THR A 193 -22.32 15.42 -4.76
C THR A 193 -23.16 15.09 -5.99
N GLU A 194 -23.44 16.08 -6.84
CA GLU A 194 -24.24 15.92 -8.05
C GLU A 194 -23.45 15.17 -9.13
N ARG A 195 -22.13 15.36 -9.18
CA ARG A 195 -21.24 14.56 -10.05
C ARG A 195 -21.16 13.10 -9.63
N LEU A 196 -21.09 12.83 -8.32
CA LEU A 196 -21.00 11.46 -7.81
C LEU A 196 -22.30 10.66 -8.04
N LEU A 197 -23.47 11.34 -7.98
CA LEU A 197 -24.75 10.78 -8.38
C LEU A 197 -24.81 10.51 -9.90
N ALA A 198 -24.38 11.47 -10.72
CA ALA A 198 -24.37 11.33 -12.18
C ALA A 198 -23.42 10.23 -12.69
N GLN A 199 -22.32 9.99 -11.96
CA GLN A 199 -21.36 8.92 -12.26
C GLN A 199 -21.78 7.55 -11.70
N GLY A 200 -22.92 7.45 -11.01
CA GLY A 200 -23.40 6.21 -10.40
C GLY A 200 -22.53 5.68 -9.24
N LEU A 201 -21.60 6.51 -8.74
CA LEU A 201 -20.69 6.17 -7.64
C LEU A 201 -21.35 6.38 -6.26
N LEU A 202 -22.51 7.06 -6.24
CA LEU A 202 -23.32 7.27 -5.06
C LEU A 202 -24.80 7.15 -5.46
N THR A 203 -25.59 6.38 -4.70
CA THR A 203 -27.04 6.34 -4.90
C THR A 203 -27.73 7.44 -4.07
N PRO A 204 -28.91 7.93 -4.51
CA PRO A 204 -29.66 8.94 -3.77
C PRO A 204 -29.97 8.52 -2.32
N ASN A 205 -30.20 7.22 -2.10
CA ASN A 205 -30.48 6.66 -0.78
C ASN A 205 -29.25 6.70 0.13
N MET A 206 -28.06 6.38 -0.39
CA MET A 206 -26.80 6.48 0.38
C MET A 206 -26.50 7.92 0.78
N LEU A 207 -26.82 8.90 -0.07
CA LEU A 207 -26.66 10.33 0.25
C LEU A 207 -27.62 10.77 1.38
N GLN A 208 -28.84 10.22 1.39
CA GLN A 208 -29.84 10.54 2.42
C GLN A 208 -29.47 9.94 3.77
N GLU A 209 -28.88 8.74 3.77
CA GLU A 209 -28.40 8.07 4.98
C GLU A 209 -27.20 8.79 5.60
N LEU A 210 -26.22 9.21 4.78
CA LEU A 210 -25.10 10.03 5.23
C LEU A 210 -25.55 11.39 5.81
N ARG A 211 -26.55 12.03 5.19
CA ARG A 211 -27.15 13.27 5.72
C ARG A 211 -27.81 13.05 7.08
N ARG A 212 -28.45 11.90 7.27
CA ARG A 212 -29.11 11.51 8.52
C ARG A 212 -28.09 11.22 9.62
N GLU A 213 -26.99 10.53 9.30
CA GLU A 213 -25.92 10.27 10.25
C GLU A 213 -25.27 11.57 10.74
N TRP A 214 -25.01 12.53 9.84
CA TRP A 214 -24.45 13.83 10.24
C TRP A 214 -25.40 14.69 11.06
N THR A 215 -26.71 14.61 10.81
CA THR A 215 -27.71 15.34 11.63
C THR A 215 -27.98 14.67 12.97
N GLN A 216 -27.67 13.38 13.13
CA GLN A 216 -27.76 12.67 14.41
C GLN A 216 -26.56 12.91 15.32
N ASP A 217 -25.38 13.19 14.76
CA ASP A 217 -24.16 13.45 15.55
C ASP A 217 -24.17 14.85 16.21
N ASP A 218 -24.99 15.78 15.70
CA ASP A 218 -25.10 17.16 16.21
C ASP A 218 -26.13 17.34 17.37
N GLN A 219 -26.80 16.28 17.84
CA GLN A 219 -27.79 16.38 18.94
C GLN A 219 -27.54 15.37 20.07
N ASP A 220 -26.80 15.79 21.10
CA ASP A 220 -27.20 15.61 22.51
C ASP A 220 -26.38 16.55 23.41
N PRO A 221 -27.01 17.34 24.33
CA PRO A 221 -27.47 16.75 25.60
C PRO A 221 -28.78 17.35 26.16
N SER A 222 -29.70 16.51 26.69
CA SER A 222 -30.28 16.59 28.08
C SER A 222 -31.73 16.03 28.27
N GLU A 223 -31.82 15.00 29.14
CA GLU A 223 -32.88 14.66 30.13
C GLU A 223 -34.27 14.03 29.73
N PRO A 224 -35.03 13.35 30.66
CA PRO A 224 -35.33 11.91 30.55
C PRO A 224 -36.83 11.46 30.63
N GLN A 225 -37.06 10.13 30.45
CA GLN A 225 -38.24 9.24 30.75
C GLN A 225 -39.12 8.81 29.53
N PRO A 226 -39.93 7.70 29.57
CA PRO A 226 -40.02 6.52 30.46
C PRO A 226 -40.02 5.15 29.67
N PRO A 227 -40.18 3.96 30.31
CA PRO A 227 -39.69 2.69 29.76
C PRO A 227 -40.73 1.86 29.01
N THR A 228 -40.36 1.21 27.90
CA THR A 228 -41.12 0.08 27.35
C THR A 228 -40.22 -1.05 26.78
N SER A 229 -40.51 -2.25 27.30
CA SER A 229 -40.28 -3.61 26.78
C SER A 229 -39.00 -3.96 26.00
N ARG A 230 -38.07 -4.66 26.70
CA ARG A 230 -37.05 -5.52 26.08
C ARG A 230 -37.68 -6.76 25.41
N PRO A 231 -37.12 -7.17 24.25
CA PRO A 231 -36.81 -8.58 24.03
C PRO A 231 -35.28 -8.81 23.93
N LYS A 232 -34.91 -10.08 24.07
CA LYS A 232 -33.62 -10.58 24.56
C LYS A 232 -32.49 -10.39 23.54
N LYS A 233 -31.34 -9.85 23.97
CA LYS A 233 -30.07 -9.92 23.22
C LYS A 233 -29.61 -11.37 23.13
N THR A 234 -29.62 -11.94 21.93
CA THR A 234 -28.86 -13.14 21.61
C THR A 234 -27.37 -12.83 21.71
N ARG A 235 -26.68 -13.61 22.53
CA ARG A 235 -25.24 -13.53 22.79
C ARG A 235 -24.50 -13.95 21.52
N VAL A 236 -24.04 -13.00 20.70
CA VAL A 236 -23.13 -13.31 19.58
C VAL A 236 -21.77 -13.69 20.19
N LYS A 237 -21.45 -14.98 20.15
CA LYS A 237 -20.15 -15.52 20.52
C LYS A 237 -19.08 -14.89 19.61
N ARG A 238 -18.13 -14.17 20.19
CA ARG A 238 -16.90 -13.75 19.51
C ARG A 238 -16.15 -15.01 19.06
N LYS A 239 -16.02 -15.22 17.76
CA LYS A 239 -15.14 -16.25 17.19
C LYS A 239 -13.69 -15.92 17.58
N PRO A 240 -12.89 -16.89 18.05
CA PRO A 240 -11.50 -16.62 18.37
C PRO A 240 -10.72 -16.26 17.09
N LYS A 241 -9.78 -15.32 17.23
CA LYS A 241 -8.85 -14.93 16.16
C LYS A 241 -8.07 -16.16 15.70
N CYS A 242 -8.24 -16.58 14.45
CA CYS A 242 -7.38 -17.60 13.84
C CYS A 242 -5.96 -17.04 13.73
N LYS A 243 -5.02 -17.64 14.46
CA LYS A 243 -3.59 -17.45 14.25
C LYS A 243 -3.23 -18.10 12.91
N PHE A 244 -2.80 -17.29 11.94
CA PHE A 244 -2.13 -17.80 10.75
C PHE A 244 -0.75 -18.30 11.17
N ILE A 245 -0.55 -19.61 11.16
CA ILE A 245 0.77 -20.24 11.31
C ILE A 245 1.19 -20.69 9.91
N PHE A 246 2.13 -19.98 9.30
CA PHE A 246 2.90 -20.53 8.19
C PHE A 246 3.97 -21.46 8.77
N TYR A 247 3.79 -22.77 8.60
CA TYR A 247 4.88 -23.74 8.76
C TYR A 247 5.76 -23.64 7.50
N ILE A 248 6.88 -22.91 7.61
CA ILE A 248 8.02 -23.08 6.71
C ILE A 248 8.97 -24.03 7.45
N HIS A 249 9.26 -25.17 6.83
CA HIS A 249 10.20 -26.14 7.39
C HIS A 249 11.58 -25.47 7.53
N GLU A 250 12.02 -25.48 8.78
CA GLU A 250 13.24 -25.05 9.44
C GLU A 250 14.53 -25.01 8.60
N THR A 251 15.17 -23.84 8.53
CA THR A 251 16.52 -23.63 9.09
C THR A 251 16.81 -22.13 9.14
N THR A 252 17.23 -21.66 10.33
CA THR A 252 17.64 -20.30 10.73
C THR A 252 16.54 -19.23 10.94
N ASP A 253 16.09 -19.19 12.20
CA ASP A 253 15.64 -18.06 13.04
C ASP A 253 14.86 -16.91 12.35
N LEU A 254 13.52 -17.07 12.31
CA LEU A 254 12.55 -16.12 11.75
C LEU A 254 11.58 -15.56 12.81
N ARG A 255 12.06 -15.21 14.01
CA ARG A 255 11.21 -14.61 15.07
C ARG A 255 10.94 -13.11 14.93
N THR A 256 11.25 -12.46 13.81
CA THR A 256 11.15 -10.98 13.72
C THR A 256 10.38 -10.44 12.52
N ILE A 257 9.70 -11.27 11.72
CA ILE A 257 9.13 -10.81 10.42
C ILE A 257 7.59 -10.72 10.40
N SER A 258 6.87 -11.15 11.44
CA SER A 258 5.39 -11.13 11.42
C SER A 258 4.69 -10.02 12.23
N ASP A 259 5.41 -9.16 12.96
CA ASP A 259 4.77 -8.15 13.83
C ASP A 259 4.66 -6.72 13.25
N CYS A 260 5.06 -6.47 11.98
CA CYS A 260 5.09 -5.10 11.44
C CYS A 260 4.14 -4.77 10.27
N ARG A 261 3.22 -5.65 9.85
CA ARG A 261 2.22 -5.29 8.81
C ARG A 261 0.77 -5.58 9.19
N ILE A 262 0.45 -5.55 10.48
CA ILE A 262 -0.93 -5.47 11.00
C ILE A 262 -0.93 -4.57 12.25
N GLU A 263 -0.79 -3.26 12.06
CA GLU A 263 -1.32 -2.16 12.89
C GLU A 263 -0.50 -0.91 12.55
N GLY A 264 -1.12 0.02 11.82
CA GLY A 264 -0.48 1.29 11.46
C GLY A 264 -0.12 2.11 12.70
N ARG A 265 1.14 2.00 13.13
CA ARG A 265 1.84 2.98 13.98
C ARG A 265 3.33 2.63 14.07
N TRP A 266 4.19 3.42 13.43
CA TRP A 266 5.62 3.41 13.73
C TRP A 266 5.85 4.29 14.96
N THR A 267 5.96 3.69 16.15
CA THR A 267 6.58 4.38 17.29
C THR A 267 8.04 3.96 17.37
N CYS A 268 8.94 4.90 17.07
CA CYS A 268 10.36 4.78 17.32
C CYS A 268 10.63 4.38 18.79
N ARG A 269 11.32 3.26 18.99
CA ARG A 269 12.00 2.97 20.25
C ARG A 269 13.38 2.41 19.98
N ALA A 270 14.28 3.30 19.59
CA ALA A 270 15.71 3.04 19.54
C ALA A 270 16.43 4.17 20.28
N ASP A 271 16.30 4.20 21.61
CA ASP A 271 17.18 4.95 22.49
C ASP A 271 17.19 4.29 23.88
N ASN A 272 18.02 3.24 24.02
CA ASN A 272 18.82 2.93 25.21
C ASN A 272 19.39 1.51 25.12
N LEU A 273 20.47 1.34 24.36
CA LEU A 273 21.37 0.20 24.57
C LEU A 273 22.84 0.66 24.45
N LYS A 274 23.18 1.70 25.23
CA LYS A 274 24.55 2.17 25.38
C LYS A 274 24.86 2.53 26.83
N GLN A 275 24.52 1.65 27.77
CA GLN A 275 24.88 1.81 29.19
C GLN A 275 24.81 0.49 29.99
N ARG A 276 25.36 -0.62 29.47
CA ARG A 276 25.51 -1.88 30.25
C ARG A 276 26.78 -2.68 29.91
N LYS A 277 27.92 -2.00 29.75
CA LYS A 277 29.25 -2.66 29.65
C LYS A 277 30.34 -1.98 30.48
N ASN A 278 30.00 -1.45 31.65
CA ASN A 278 31.01 -0.96 32.60
C ASN A 278 30.66 -1.17 34.08
N GLN A 279 30.10 -2.34 34.41
CA GLN A 279 30.04 -2.87 35.78
C GLN A 279 30.42 -4.35 35.73
N GLY A 280 31.70 -4.58 35.46
CA GLY A 280 32.37 -5.87 35.57
C GLY A 280 33.63 -5.68 36.40
N MET A 281 33.48 -5.16 37.62
CA MET A 281 34.54 -5.15 38.62
C MET A 281 33.94 -4.88 40.00
N ARG A 282 34.25 -5.79 40.92
CA ARG A 282 34.14 -5.75 42.39
C ARG A 282 33.09 -6.67 43.01
N THR A 283 33.61 -7.41 43.98
CA THR A 283 33.01 -8.16 45.11
C THR A 283 32.32 -9.49 44.82
N ALA A 284 33.08 -10.57 45.00
CA ALA A 284 32.66 -11.72 45.81
C ALA A 284 33.87 -12.18 46.65
N GLN A 285 33.62 -12.33 47.95
CA GLN A 285 34.53 -12.86 48.98
C GLN A 285 34.91 -14.31 48.72
#